data_AF-A0A6N6KXQ3-F1
#
_entry.id   AF-A0A6N6KXQ3-F1
#
_cell.length_a   1.000
_cell.length_b   1.000
_cell.length_c   1.000
_cell.angle_alpha   90.00
_cell.angle_beta   90.00
_cell.angle_gamma   90.00
#
_symmetry.space_group_name_H-M   'P 1'
#
loop_
_entity.id
_entity.type
_entity.pdbx_description
1 polymer ?
#
loop_
_entity_poly.entity_id
_entity_poly.type
_entity_poly.pdbx_seq_one_letter_code
_entity_poly.pdbx_strand_id
1 'polypeptide(L)'
;MNPVTQNLLDQLPGHPITEFVQAWDVLDFHAIQIYRNKLVTPQREAEFEEILSQLANHYPKWQVPLETHWRSISIKGQALLDDPFRKLINLSANDWVDNWQAMQTLPAAREALNNLLVEMIEDMG
;
A
#
# COMPACT_ATOMS: atom_id res chain seq x y z
N MET A 1 -8.70 6.72 -5.34
CA MET A 1 -8.93 6.16 -4.00
C MET A 1 -10.01 5.11 -4.04
N ASN A 2 -9.82 4.00 -3.32
CA ASN A 2 -10.85 2.97 -3.16
C ASN A 2 -12.01 3.52 -2.29
N PRO A 3 -13.30 3.33 -2.67
CA PRO A 3 -14.45 3.82 -1.88
C PRO A 3 -14.45 3.37 -0.41
N VAL A 4 -13.96 2.16 -0.11
CA VAL A 4 -13.86 1.66 1.26
C VAL A 4 -12.84 2.49 2.05
N THR A 5 -11.65 2.68 1.48
CA THR A 5 -10.58 3.47 2.10
C THR A 5 -11.00 4.92 2.28
N GLN A 6 -11.71 5.51 1.31
CA GLN A 6 -12.25 6.87 1.44
C GLN A 6 -13.19 6.99 2.64
N ASN A 7 -14.16 6.07 2.77
CA ASN A 7 -15.13 6.10 3.86
C ASN A 7 -14.45 5.97 5.24
N LEU A 8 -13.41 5.14 5.36
CA LEU A 8 -12.62 5.03 6.58
C LEU A 8 -11.86 6.33 6.90
N LEU A 9 -11.26 6.97 5.90
CA LEU A 9 -10.55 8.24 6.10
C LEU A 9 -11.49 9.41 6.46
N ASP A 10 -12.72 9.42 5.95
CA ASP A 10 -13.72 10.44 6.30
C ASP A 10 -14.06 10.42 7.80
N GLN A 11 -13.86 9.27 8.47
CA GLN A 11 -14.04 9.10 9.91
C GLN A 11 -12.77 9.45 10.72
N LEU A 12 -11.65 9.71 10.05
CA LEU A 12 -10.36 10.06 10.66
C LEU A 12 -9.84 11.44 10.16
N PRO A 13 -10.64 12.52 10.27
CA PRO A 13 -10.28 13.81 9.67
C PRO A 13 -8.99 14.37 10.29
N GLY A 14 -8.00 14.66 9.43
CA GLY A 14 -6.71 15.22 9.84
C GLY A 14 -5.78 14.22 10.53
N HIS A 15 -6.14 12.92 10.57
CA HIS A 15 -5.26 11.92 11.18
C HIS A 15 -3.99 11.76 10.33
N PRO A 16 -2.79 11.66 10.95
CA PRO A 16 -1.52 11.57 10.20
C PRO A 16 -1.40 10.36 9.27
N ILE A 17 -2.25 9.32 9.43
CA ILE A 17 -2.25 8.15 8.53
C ILE A 17 -2.72 8.49 7.12
N THR A 18 -3.48 9.59 6.98
CA THR A 18 -4.08 10.03 5.72
C THR A 18 -3.04 10.18 4.61
N GLU A 19 -1.89 10.79 4.91
CA GLU A 19 -0.80 11.00 3.94
C GLU A 19 -0.22 9.68 3.44
N PHE A 20 -0.05 8.71 4.34
CA PHE A 20 0.44 7.38 3.97
C PHE A 20 -0.57 6.64 3.09
N VAL A 21 -1.85 6.67 3.45
CA VAL A 21 -2.93 6.01 2.69
C VAL A 21 -3.09 6.63 1.30
N GLN A 22 -3.01 7.96 1.20
CA GLN A 22 -3.05 8.66 -0.08
C GLN A 22 -1.87 8.29 -0.97
N ALA A 23 -0.64 8.31 -0.46
CA ALA A 23 0.53 7.89 -1.22
C ALA A 23 0.41 6.41 -1.65
N TRP A 24 -0.13 5.56 -0.79
CA TRP A 24 -0.35 4.15 -1.08
C TRP A 24 -1.39 3.93 -2.20
N ASP A 25 -2.46 4.71 -2.22
CA ASP A 25 -3.45 4.68 -3.31
C ASP A 25 -2.86 5.06 -4.66
N VAL A 26 -1.97 6.04 -4.68
CA VAL A 26 -1.27 6.43 -5.91
C VAL A 26 -0.32 5.32 -6.34
N LEU A 27 0.43 4.70 -5.41
CA LEU A 27 1.25 3.52 -5.71
C LEU A 27 0.41 2.41 -6.34
N ASP A 28 -0.70 2.02 -5.71
CA ASP A 28 -1.61 0.98 -6.20
C ASP A 28 -2.06 1.27 -7.64
N PHE A 29 -2.46 2.52 -7.91
CA PHE A 29 -2.88 2.93 -9.25
C PHE A 29 -1.75 2.77 -10.27
N HIS A 30 -0.56 3.30 -9.98
CA HIS A 30 0.57 3.21 -10.91
C HIS A 30 1.03 1.77 -11.11
N ALA A 31 1.12 0.97 -10.05
CA ALA A 31 1.46 -0.46 -10.11
C ALA A 31 0.52 -1.23 -11.03
N ILE A 32 -0.79 -1.06 -10.87
CA ILE A 32 -1.80 -1.68 -11.74
C ILE A 32 -1.64 -1.21 -13.19
N GLN A 33 -1.39 0.08 -13.41
CA GLN A 33 -1.19 0.61 -14.76
C GLN A 33 0.07 0.08 -15.44
N ILE A 34 1.19 -0.04 -14.72
CA ILE A 34 2.43 -0.62 -15.24
C ILE A 34 2.21 -2.08 -15.59
N TYR A 35 1.66 -2.88 -14.67
CA TYR A 35 1.43 -4.30 -14.88
C TYR A 35 0.49 -4.55 -16.08
N ARG A 36 -0.59 -3.78 -16.22
CA ARG A 36 -1.56 -3.95 -17.31
C ARG A 36 -1.02 -3.54 -18.67
N ASN A 37 -0.28 -2.44 -18.73
CA ASN A 37 0.21 -1.88 -19.99
C ASN A 37 1.59 -2.43 -20.39
N LYS A 38 2.30 -3.08 -19.46
CA LYS A 38 3.67 -3.59 -19.62
C LYS A 38 4.64 -2.52 -20.13
N LEU A 39 4.42 -1.28 -19.69
CA LEU A 39 5.13 -0.11 -20.18
C LEU A 39 5.44 0.83 -19.02
N VAL A 40 6.72 1.18 -18.92
CA VAL A 40 7.25 2.22 -18.03
C VAL A 40 7.82 3.30 -18.93
N THR A 41 7.20 4.48 -18.91
CA THR A 41 7.75 5.67 -19.58
C THR A 41 8.66 6.42 -18.60
N PRO A 42 9.62 7.23 -19.08
CA PRO A 42 10.47 8.02 -18.19
C PRO A 42 9.69 8.93 -17.23
N GLN A 43 8.57 9.51 -17.70
CA GLN A 43 7.69 10.30 -16.85
C GLN A 43 7.07 9.44 -15.74
N ARG A 44 6.55 8.26 -16.09
CA ARG A 44 5.92 7.35 -15.12
C ARG A 44 6.93 6.82 -14.12
N GLU A 45 8.17 6.57 -14.54
CA GLU A 45 9.26 6.16 -13.67
C GLU A 45 9.56 7.24 -12.63
N ALA A 46 9.70 8.49 -13.04
CA ALA A 46 9.90 9.62 -12.13
C ALA A 46 8.73 9.81 -11.15
N GLU A 47 7.49 9.74 -11.63
CA GLU A 47 6.28 9.79 -10.78
C GLU A 47 6.29 8.63 -9.76
N PHE A 48 6.68 7.43 -10.20
CA PHE A 48 6.77 6.26 -9.33
C PHE A 48 7.83 6.43 -8.23
N GLU A 49 9.03 6.88 -8.59
CA GLU A 49 10.13 7.13 -7.64
C GLU A 49 9.77 8.17 -6.57
N GLU A 50 9.03 9.22 -6.96
CA GLU A 50 8.53 10.22 -6.02
C GLU A 50 7.58 9.59 -4.99
N ILE A 51 6.63 8.77 -5.45
CA ILE A 51 5.67 8.07 -4.58
C ILE A 51 6.40 7.09 -3.65
N LEU A 52 7.36 6.32 -4.16
CA LEU A 52 8.16 5.41 -3.34
C LEU A 52 8.95 6.16 -2.27
N SER A 53 9.50 7.32 -2.60
CA SER A 53 10.22 8.17 -1.64
C SER A 53 9.29 8.67 -0.53
N GLN A 54 8.07 9.12 -0.88
CA GLN A 54 7.06 9.52 0.10
C GLN A 54 6.69 8.34 1.03
N LEU A 55 6.41 7.17 0.45
CA LEU A 55 6.07 5.97 1.21
C LEU A 55 7.23 5.52 2.10
N ALA A 56 8.47 5.52 1.61
CA ALA A 56 9.64 5.16 2.39
C ALA A 56 9.86 6.09 3.59
N ASN A 57 9.52 7.37 3.46
CA ASN A 57 9.61 8.35 4.55
C ASN A 57 8.50 8.16 5.60
N HIS A 58 7.28 7.85 5.17
CA HIS A 58 6.14 7.69 6.08
C HIS A 58 6.07 6.30 6.71
N TYR A 59 6.54 5.27 6.00
CA TYR A 59 6.37 3.88 6.40
C TYR A 59 6.95 3.52 7.78
N PRO A 60 8.13 4.01 8.22
CA PRO A 60 8.68 3.69 9.53
C PRO A 60 7.73 4.02 10.70
N LYS A 61 6.88 5.05 10.57
CA LYS A 61 5.88 5.41 11.57
C LYS A 61 4.74 4.39 11.66
N TRP A 62 4.40 3.77 10.54
CA TRP A 62 3.25 2.87 10.40
C TRP A 62 3.64 1.40 10.39
N GLN A 63 4.93 1.07 10.29
CA GLN A 63 5.42 -0.30 10.23
C GLN A 63 4.91 -1.16 11.40
N VAL A 64 5.09 -0.70 12.64
CA VAL A 64 4.67 -1.45 13.83
C VAL A 64 3.15 -1.58 13.93
N PRO A 65 2.36 -0.50 13.78
CA PRO A 65 0.90 -0.64 13.72
C PRO A 65 0.41 -1.60 12.63
N LEU A 66 0.97 -1.53 11.43
CA LEU A 66 0.59 -2.39 10.30
C LEU A 66 0.99 -3.86 10.51
N GLU A 67 2.05 -4.11 11.30
CA GLU A 67 2.58 -5.46 11.55
C GLU A 67 1.55 -6.42 12.14
N THR A 68 0.76 -5.95 13.11
CA THR A 68 -0.31 -6.76 13.70
C THR A 68 -1.30 -7.22 12.63
N HIS A 69 -1.63 -6.36 11.66
CA HIS A 69 -2.65 -6.63 10.67
C HIS A 69 -2.15 -7.44 9.47
N TRP A 70 -0.93 -7.22 8.98
CA TRP A 70 -0.45 -8.00 7.84
C TRP A 70 -0.02 -9.42 8.21
N ARG A 71 0.39 -9.66 9.47
CA ARG A 71 0.76 -11.00 9.94
C ARG A 71 -0.42 -11.97 10.00
N SER A 72 -1.66 -11.48 10.11
CA SER A 72 -2.86 -12.33 10.08
C SER A 72 -3.35 -12.66 8.66
N ILE A 73 -2.79 -12.03 7.63
CA ILE A 73 -3.27 -12.17 6.26
C ILE A 73 -2.60 -13.36 5.56
N SER A 74 -3.35 -14.00 4.67
CA SER A 74 -2.85 -15.11 3.85
C SER A 74 -3.09 -14.86 2.37
N ILE A 75 -2.09 -15.12 1.54
CA ILE A 75 -2.21 -15.11 0.07
C ILE A 75 -2.38 -16.56 -0.38
N LYS A 76 -3.52 -16.89 -0.99
CA LYS A 76 -3.86 -18.26 -1.45
C LYS A 76 -3.74 -19.32 -0.36
N GLY A 77 -4.14 -18.97 0.87
CA GLY A 77 -4.06 -19.87 2.03
C GLY A 77 -2.65 -20.05 2.60
N GLN A 78 -1.65 -19.33 2.12
CA GLN A 78 -0.32 -19.27 2.71
C GLN A 78 -0.19 -18.00 3.54
N ALA A 79 0.22 -18.17 4.81
CA ALA A 79 0.50 -17.04 5.69
C ALA A 79 1.57 -16.13 5.07
N LEU A 80 1.36 -14.84 5.21
CA LEU A 80 2.32 -13.85 4.76
C LEU A 80 3.54 -13.85 5.71
N LEU A 81 4.71 -14.22 5.18
CA LEU A 81 5.94 -14.34 5.99
C LEU A 81 6.75 -13.03 6.04
N ASP A 82 6.66 -12.25 4.96
CA ASP A 82 7.41 -11.01 4.80
C ASP A 82 6.47 -9.81 4.85
N ASP A 83 6.97 -8.70 5.38
CA ASP A 83 6.30 -7.41 5.38
C ASP A 83 5.93 -6.99 3.93
N PRO A 84 4.63 -6.93 3.59
CA PRO A 84 4.21 -6.65 2.22
C PRO A 84 4.46 -5.20 1.82
N PHE A 85 4.37 -4.27 2.76
CA PHE A 85 4.58 -2.85 2.49
C PHE A 85 6.04 -2.60 2.15
N ARG A 86 6.96 -3.08 3.00
CA ARG A 86 8.40 -2.99 2.75
C ARG A 86 8.79 -3.67 1.44
N LYS A 87 8.21 -4.84 1.16
CA LYS A 87 8.49 -5.57 -0.10
C LYS A 87 8.10 -4.75 -1.32
N LEU A 88 6.93 -4.12 -1.31
CA LEU A 88 6.40 -3.35 -2.44
C LEU A 88 7.06 -1.97 -2.58
N ILE A 89 7.36 -1.28 -1.48
CA ILE A 89 8.03 0.04 -1.48
C ILE A 89 9.47 -0.05 -2.03
N ASN A 90 10.10 -1.23 -1.95
CA ASN A 90 11.45 -1.45 -2.47
C ASN A 90 11.49 -1.84 -3.96
N LEU A 91 10.35 -1.93 -4.64
CA LEU A 91 10.29 -2.23 -6.08
C LEU A 91 10.40 -0.96 -6.91
N SER A 92 11.28 -0.93 -7.90
CA SER A 92 11.29 0.11 -8.93
C SER A 92 10.08 -0.03 -9.86
N ALA A 93 9.79 1.01 -10.66
CA ALA A 93 8.70 0.94 -11.65
C ALA A 93 8.84 -0.26 -12.60
N ASN A 94 10.06 -0.56 -13.05
CA ASN A 94 10.33 -1.67 -13.96
C ASN A 94 10.10 -3.04 -13.30
N ASP A 95 10.28 -3.16 -11.98
CA ASP A 95 10.04 -4.41 -11.26
C ASP A 95 8.56 -4.82 -11.23
N TRP A 96 7.63 -3.95 -11.63
CA TRP A 96 6.20 -4.27 -11.73
C TRP A 96 5.81 -4.86 -13.09
N VAL A 97 6.67 -4.78 -14.11
CA VAL A 97 6.38 -5.36 -15.42
C VAL A 97 6.37 -6.88 -15.31
N ASP A 98 5.23 -7.49 -15.65
CA ASP A 98 5.00 -8.95 -15.57
C ASP A 98 5.21 -9.56 -14.16
N ASN A 99 5.27 -8.75 -13.10
CA ASN A 99 5.49 -9.23 -11.74
C ASN A 99 4.18 -9.63 -11.05
N TRP A 100 3.76 -10.86 -11.31
CA TRP A 100 2.56 -11.43 -10.71
C TRP A 100 2.62 -11.52 -9.18
N GLN A 101 3.80 -11.70 -8.60
CA GLN A 101 3.95 -11.80 -7.16
C GLN A 101 3.69 -10.46 -6.46
N ALA A 102 4.20 -9.36 -7.01
CA ALA A 102 3.91 -8.02 -6.53
C ALA A 102 2.40 -7.71 -6.63
N MET A 103 1.77 -8.08 -7.75
CA MET A 103 0.32 -7.94 -7.94
C MET A 103 -0.52 -8.77 -6.97
N GLN A 104 -0.02 -9.90 -6.48
CA GLN A 104 -0.68 -10.69 -5.42
C GLN A 104 -0.44 -10.16 -4.03
N THR A 105 0.66 -9.44 -3.83
CA THR A 105 1.00 -8.84 -2.54
C THR A 105 0.21 -7.55 -2.30
N LEU A 106 -0.14 -6.82 -3.37
CA LEU A 106 -0.87 -5.55 -3.31
C LEU A 106 -2.20 -5.63 -2.53
N PRO A 107 -3.09 -6.61 -2.79
CA PRO A 107 -4.35 -6.72 -2.05
C PRO A 107 -4.15 -7.07 -0.58
N ALA A 108 -3.11 -7.87 -0.26
CA ALA A 108 -2.80 -8.21 1.14
C ALA A 108 -2.32 -6.99 1.94
N ALA A 109 -1.46 -6.14 1.34
CA ALA A 109 -1.10 -4.87 1.94
C ALA A 109 -2.32 -3.95 2.13
N ARG A 110 -3.20 -3.88 1.11
CA ARG A 110 -4.43 -3.10 1.21
C ARG A 110 -5.35 -3.55 2.34
N GLU A 111 -5.53 -4.85 2.49
CA GLU A 111 -6.35 -5.43 3.55
C GLU A 111 -5.77 -5.10 4.93
N ALA A 112 -4.45 -5.22 5.13
CA ALA A 112 -3.80 -4.82 6.38
C ALA A 112 -4.01 -3.34 6.71
N LEU A 113 -3.88 -2.47 5.69
CA LEU A 113 -4.09 -1.03 5.84
C LEU A 113 -5.53 -0.71 6.23
N ASN A 114 -6.52 -1.35 5.60
CA ASN A 114 -7.92 -1.16 5.94
C ASN A 114 -8.24 -1.66 7.37
N ASN A 115 -7.67 -2.79 7.79
CA ASN A 115 -7.85 -3.31 9.16
C ASN A 115 -7.28 -2.34 10.20
N LEU A 116 -6.13 -1.72 9.94
CA LEU A 116 -5.57 -0.69 10.82
C LEU A 116 -6.48 0.55 10.91
N LEU A 117 -7.04 1.00 9.78
CA LEU A 117 -7.96 2.14 9.77
C LEU A 117 -9.23 1.84 10.58
N VAL A 118 -9.75 0.61 10.52
CA VAL A 118 -10.89 0.18 11.34
C VAL A 118 -10.53 0.22 12.82
N GLU A 119 -9.40 -0.37 13.24
CA GLU A 119 -8.94 -0.33 14.63
C GLU A 119 -8.80 1.10 15.14
N MET A 120 -8.19 2.00 14.36
CA MET A 120 -8.05 3.42 14.72
C MET A 120 -9.40 4.13 14.93
N ILE A 121 -10.42 3.79 14.15
CA ILE A 121 -11.76 4.37 14.30
C ILE A 121 -12.43 3.82 15.55
N GLU A 122 -12.28 2.52 15.83
CA GLU A 122 -12.83 1.85 17.01
C GLU A 122 -12.21 2.40 18.31
N ASP A 123 -10.90 2.65 18.33
CA ASP A 123 -10.18 3.21 19.49
C ASP A 123 -10.51 4.68 19.80
N MET A 124 -11.12 5.40 18.85
CA MET A 124 -11.55 6.79 19.01
C MET A 124 -12.97 6.95 19.59
N GLY A 125 -13.76 5.87 19.64
CA GLY A 125 -15.15 5.83 20.12
C GLY A 125 -15.27 5.49 21.60
#